data_AF-A0A9N9E451-F1
#
_entry.id   AF-A0A9N9E451-F1
#
_cell.length_a   1.000
_cell.length_b   1.000
_cell.length_c   1.000
_cell.angle_alpha   90.00
_cell.angle_beta   90.00
_cell.angle_gamma   90.00
#
_symmetry.space_group_name_H-M   'P 1'
#
loop_
_entity.id
_entity.type
_entity.pdbx_description
1 polymer ?
#
loop_
_entity_poly.entity_id
_entity_poly.type
_entity_poly.pdbx_seq_one_letter_code
_entity_poly.pdbx_strand_id
1 'polypeptide(L)'
;AAALKDQLVSRLQFLQWVANYEAVPFFTSTAQTDVIWRSLIADPIGKQEQDEAFSYLDNIIEYDHFISHFFNNRLSKLDVRYFSDQAFKYTKNCLLKVNTKNSRLRSASPTTQSQSQSQLSILVQGDLIGIDLIWDIALRAEEEAVGKEAIVFLVYLHLNVSKNYTTLSRQHREALVDKCVGHLFAAANGLSNSLLFPAENYDLKQGNKQSVMLGVGMSDETQILSTNNETSNALKFKRCLQVLKSFMDLFDTKYSHSQIEQRPIRRHGMLNDGEMITVKVTINNASTVLSLRQKVASRIGAPRPGSIRLFFSGKELHSEDNATTLKKLKVVDRQAFMATKRASDARNGQDNEKAEISSDEEILDWLLRGGDETTNGDEWSILFVENGGLDYLLSLLTMQDAANDIENFAGDHQKNNSPTNSEVFRRFDSNILIAKLIDIIGKCVDPSQYQALSSFIEFQGLREWLMSALVGCRSEEARNLLEQNLLRFCEEITSNATFDGALVRLPPSLETFLTLLWSFLPDVENYVDTSKEYFELMGHLMPYITKSARQFNSPNEDTVIVGLIQLMTIIIAEHPEFKRLPNDEYGSVLPPKCKLEASRTAALDLLNELVKDCPENCNRETN
;
A
#
# COMPACT_ATOMS: atom_id res chain seq x y z
N ALA A 1 -10.26 -25.70 -38.16
CA ALA A 1 -9.49 -25.91 -36.92
C ALA A 1 -8.20 -26.71 -37.17
N ALA A 2 -8.27 -27.99 -37.57
CA ALA A 2 -7.08 -28.82 -37.80
C ALA A 2 -6.07 -28.22 -38.81
N ALA A 3 -6.53 -27.81 -39.99
CA ALA A 3 -5.66 -27.19 -41.00
C ALA A 3 -4.97 -25.88 -40.52
N LEU A 4 -5.65 -25.07 -39.71
CA LEU A 4 -5.08 -23.85 -39.12
C LEU A 4 -4.01 -24.19 -38.08
N LYS A 5 -4.22 -25.25 -37.30
CA LYS A 5 -3.24 -25.76 -36.33
C LYS A 5 -2.00 -26.30 -37.04
N ASP A 6 -2.15 -27.05 -38.12
CA ASP A 6 -1.01 -27.58 -38.89
C ASP A 6 -0.21 -26.45 -39.56
N GLN A 7 -0.91 -25.43 -40.05
CA GLN A 7 -0.28 -24.23 -40.63
C GLN A 7 0.50 -23.43 -39.56
N LEU A 8 -0.08 -23.26 -38.37
CA LEU A 8 0.58 -22.63 -37.23
C LEU A 8 1.86 -23.37 -36.85
N VAL A 9 1.78 -24.69 -36.65
CA VAL A 9 2.94 -25.52 -36.28
C VAL A 9 4.04 -25.42 -37.34
N SER A 10 3.68 -25.48 -38.62
CA SER A 10 4.64 -25.38 -39.73
C SER A 10 5.35 -24.02 -39.77
N ARG A 11 4.63 -22.92 -39.52
CA ARG A 11 5.21 -21.57 -39.50
C ARG A 11 6.11 -21.34 -38.29
N LEU A 12 5.73 -21.85 -37.12
CA LEU A 12 6.58 -21.80 -35.91
C LEU A 12 7.83 -22.65 -36.05
N GLN A 13 7.72 -23.85 -36.62
CA GLN A 13 8.88 -24.70 -36.94
C GLN A 13 9.81 -24.03 -37.95
N PHE A 14 9.26 -23.35 -38.96
CA PHE A 14 10.06 -22.58 -39.91
C PHE A 14 10.80 -21.42 -39.21
N LEU A 15 10.12 -20.64 -38.36
CA LEU A 15 10.77 -19.60 -37.56
C LEU A 15 11.92 -20.17 -36.73
N GLN A 16 11.66 -21.22 -35.95
CA GLN A 16 12.67 -21.87 -35.12
C GLN A 16 13.85 -22.38 -35.94
N TRP A 17 13.59 -22.98 -37.11
CA TRP A 17 14.64 -23.40 -38.04
C TRP A 17 15.48 -22.21 -38.53
N VAL A 18 14.85 -21.07 -38.85
CA VAL A 18 15.56 -19.84 -39.25
C VAL A 18 16.44 -19.28 -38.12
N ALA A 19 16.03 -19.35 -36.84
CA ALA A 19 16.94 -18.95 -35.73
C ALA A 19 18.14 -19.86 -35.61
N ASN A 20 17.90 -21.17 -35.62
CA ASN A 20 18.93 -22.16 -35.30
C ASN A 20 20.00 -22.27 -36.40
N TYR A 21 19.66 -21.89 -37.63
CA TYR A 21 20.62 -21.79 -38.73
C TYR A 21 21.33 -20.44 -38.74
N GLU A 22 22.24 -20.23 -37.77
CA GLU A 22 23.09 -19.03 -37.61
C GLU A 22 23.85 -18.60 -38.88
N ALA A 23 24.01 -19.50 -39.86
CA ALA A 23 24.79 -19.27 -41.06
C ALA A 23 24.07 -18.48 -42.17
N VAL A 24 22.76 -18.23 -42.08
CA VAL A 24 22.02 -17.52 -43.15
C VAL A 24 21.80 -16.06 -42.74
N PRO A 25 22.34 -15.07 -43.48
CA PRO A 25 22.07 -13.65 -43.26
C PRO A 25 20.64 -13.27 -43.72
N PHE A 26 19.63 -13.98 -43.19
CA PHE A 26 18.22 -13.91 -43.59
C PHE A 26 17.62 -12.51 -43.36
N PHE A 27 18.17 -11.76 -42.40
CA PHE A 27 17.71 -10.42 -42.02
C PHE A 27 18.49 -9.28 -42.69
N THR A 28 19.23 -9.55 -43.76
CA THR A 28 19.91 -8.49 -44.53
C THR A 28 18.99 -7.70 -45.43
N SER A 29 17.87 -8.30 -45.88
CA SER A 29 16.90 -7.62 -46.72
C SER A 29 15.72 -7.11 -45.91
N THR A 30 15.48 -5.79 -45.95
CA THR A 30 14.29 -5.16 -45.38
C THR A 30 13.00 -5.76 -45.94
N ALA A 31 12.99 -6.17 -47.21
CA ALA A 31 11.81 -6.75 -47.85
C ALA A 31 11.45 -8.13 -47.28
N GLN A 32 12.45 -9.03 -47.08
CA GLN A 32 12.22 -10.34 -46.47
C GLN A 32 11.74 -10.20 -45.03
N THR A 33 12.38 -9.29 -44.32
CA THR A 33 12.08 -8.93 -42.94
C THR A 33 10.63 -8.41 -42.80
N ASP A 34 10.20 -7.54 -43.71
CA ASP A 34 8.82 -7.05 -43.77
C ASP A 34 7.78 -8.14 -44.07
N VAL A 35 8.13 -9.14 -44.90
CA VAL A 35 7.24 -10.28 -45.18
C VAL A 35 7.05 -11.13 -43.93
N ILE A 36 8.11 -11.40 -43.18
CA ILE A 36 8.04 -12.14 -41.90
C ILE A 36 7.14 -11.40 -40.92
N TRP A 37 7.37 -10.11 -40.71
CA TRP A 37 6.56 -9.29 -39.81
C TRP A 37 5.09 -9.24 -40.23
N ARG A 38 4.83 -9.03 -41.51
CA ARG A 38 3.46 -8.99 -42.01
C ARG A 38 2.75 -10.32 -41.76
N SER A 39 3.43 -11.44 -41.99
CA SER A 39 2.82 -12.78 -41.96
C SER A 39 2.63 -13.34 -40.55
N LEU A 40 3.44 -12.89 -39.58
CA LEU A 40 3.51 -13.49 -38.23
C LEU A 40 3.14 -12.52 -37.12
N ILE A 41 3.24 -11.21 -37.35
CA ILE A 41 2.95 -10.19 -36.34
C ILE A 41 1.76 -9.33 -36.73
N ALA A 42 1.72 -8.79 -37.95
CA ALA A 42 0.62 -7.91 -38.37
C ALA A 42 -0.65 -8.66 -38.79
N ASP A 43 -0.50 -9.87 -39.34
CA ASP A 43 -1.59 -10.75 -39.78
C ASP A 43 -1.35 -12.20 -39.33
N PRO A 44 -1.30 -12.45 -38.00
CA PRO A 44 -1.07 -13.78 -37.46
C PRO A 44 -2.31 -14.67 -37.63
N ILE A 45 -2.12 -15.99 -37.71
CA ILE A 45 -3.20 -16.99 -37.67
C ILE A 45 -3.95 -16.94 -36.33
N GLY A 46 -3.25 -16.56 -35.26
CA GLY A 46 -3.83 -16.36 -33.93
C GLY A 46 -2.83 -15.76 -32.94
N LYS A 47 -3.31 -15.35 -31.76
CA LYS A 47 -2.49 -14.70 -30.71
C LYS A 47 -1.25 -15.53 -30.34
N GLN A 48 -1.38 -16.86 -30.29
CA GLN A 48 -0.25 -17.77 -30.02
C GLN A 48 0.87 -17.66 -31.08
N GLU A 49 0.54 -17.52 -32.37
CA GLU A 49 1.58 -17.34 -33.42
C GLU A 49 2.35 -16.04 -33.21
N GLN A 50 1.61 -14.98 -32.91
CA GLN A 50 2.15 -13.65 -32.70
C GLN A 50 3.08 -13.62 -31.47
N ASP A 51 2.67 -14.28 -30.38
CA ASP A 51 3.45 -14.34 -29.14
C ASP A 51 4.74 -15.15 -29.33
N GLU A 52 4.66 -16.32 -29.97
CA GLU A 52 5.84 -17.13 -30.31
C GLU A 52 6.78 -16.39 -31.28
N ALA A 53 6.21 -15.67 -32.25
CA ALA A 53 6.99 -14.82 -33.14
C ALA A 53 7.67 -13.68 -32.36
N PHE A 54 7.00 -12.99 -31.43
CA PHE A 54 7.64 -11.98 -30.58
C PHE A 54 8.73 -12.57 -29.67
N SER A 55 8.51 -13.75 -29.10
CA SER A 55 9.51 -14.49 -28.32
C SER A 55 10.76 -14.80 -29.15
N TYR A 56 10.55 -15.27 -30.38
CA TYR A 56 11.61 -15.49 -31.34
C TYR A 56 12.37 -14.19 -31.68
N LEU A 57 11.65 -13.11 -31.95
CA LEU A 57 12.25 -11.81 -32.27
C LEU A 57 13.07 -11.23 -31.11
N ASP A 58 12.65 -11.51 -29.87
CA ASP A 58 13.38 -11.14 -28.65
C ASP A 58 14.74 -11.86 -28.54
N ASN A 59 14.79 -13.14 -28.94
CA ASN A 59 16.03 -13.92 -28.93
C ASN A 59 17.05 -13.46 -29.99
N ILE A 60 16.59 -12.82 -31.07
CA ILE A 60 17.44 -12.28 -32.13
C ILE A 60 17.60 -10.75 -32.04
N ILE A 61 17.35 -10.17 -30.85
CA ILE A 61 17.47 -8.73 -30.62
C ILE A 61 18.92 -8.21 -30.65
N GLU A 62 19.90 -9.03 -31.00
CA GLU A 62 21.28 -8.58 -31.22
C GLU A 62 21.51 -8.05 -32.65
N TYR A 63 20.60 -8.32 -33.60
CA TYR A 63 20.73 -7.86 -34.98
C TYR A 63 20.25 -6.41 -35.15
N ASP A 64 21.17 -5.46 -34.99
CA ASP A 64 20.92 -4.01 -35.01
C ASP A 64 20.04 -3.46 -36.15
N HIS A 65 20.25 -3.93 -37.39
CA HIS A 65 19.47 -3.50 -38.56
C HIS A 65 17.99 -3.86 -38.42
N PHE A 66 17.74 -5.06 -37.88
CA PHE A 66 16.41 -5.61 -37.66
C PHE A 66 15.63 -4.74 -36.66
N ILE A 67 16.22 -4.49 -35.49
CA ILE A 67 15.57 -3.76 -34.39
C ILE A 67 15.25 -2.34 -34.81
N SER A 68 16.21 -1.65 -35.43
CA SER A 68 16.04 -0.25 -35.83
C SER A 68 14.94 -0.11 -36.86
N HIS A 69 14.78 -1.07 -37.77
CA HIS A 69 13.69 -1.07 -38.75
C HIS A 69 12.33 -1.34 -38.10
N PHE A 70 12.19 -2.39 -37.29
CA PHE A 70 10.88 -2.71 -36.69
C PHE A 70 10.42 -1.70 -35.67
N PHE A 71 11.31 -1.33 -34.74
CA PHE A 71 10.97 -0.43 -33.66
C PHE A 71 10.50 0.93 -34.19
N ASN A 72 11.21 1.48 -35.18
CA ASN A 72 10.87 2.79 -35.72
C ASN A 72 9.71 2.74 -36.74
N ASN A 73 9.60 1.70 -37.58
CA ASN A 73 8.72 1.73 -38.75
C ASN A 73 7.47 0.83 -38.64
N ARG A 74 7.45 -0.12 -37.71
CA ARG A 74 6.46 -1.21 -37.70
C ARG A 74 5.75 -1.39 -36.37
N LEU A 75 6.46 -1.37 -35.24
CA LEU A 75 5.87 -1.56 -33.91
C LEU A 75 4.82 -0.49 -33.59
N SER A 76 5.09 0.78 -33.92
CA SER A 76 4.16 1.90 -33.75
C SER A 76 2.90 1.83 -34.62
N LYS A 77 2.85 0.92 -35.60
CA LYS A 77 1.68 0.70 -36.47
C LYS A 77 0.76 -0.40 -35.94
N LEU A 78 1.19 -1.18 -34.95
CA LEU A 78 0.34 -2.19 -34.33
C LEU A 78 -0.67 -1.54 -33.40
N ASP A 79 -1.82 -2.19 -33.24
CA ASP A 79 -2.81 -1.75 -32.26
C ASP A 79 -2.41 -2.20 -30.85
N VAL A 80 -1.89 -1.25 -30.07
CA VAL A 80 -1.41 -1.46 -28.70
C VAL A 80 -2.48 -2.00 -27.74
N ARG A 81 -3.77 -1.88 -28.09
CA ARG A 81 -4.87 -2.41 -27.29
C ARG A 81 -4.77 -3.91 -27.09
N TYR A 82 -4.30 -4.62 -28.11
CA TYR A 82 -4.25 -6.08 -28.15
C TYR A 82 -2.85 -6.64 -27.88
N PHE A 83 -1.95 -5.84 -27.32
CA PHE A 83 -0.62 -6.32 -26.95
C PHE A 83 -0.72 -7.37 -25.84
N SER A 84 -0.02 -8.49 -26.03
CA SER A 84 0.24 -9.49 -25.00
C SER A 84 1.45 -9.11 -24.13
N ASP A 85 1.66 -9.84 -23.04
CA ASP A 85 2.86 -9.73 -22.21
C ASP A 85 4.14 -9.93 -23.05
N GLN A 86 4.13 -10.88 -23.99
CA GLN A 86 5.29 -11.18 -24.83
C GLN A 86 5.55 -10.07 -25.86
N ALA A 87 4.50 -9.47 -26.43
CA ALA A 87 4.62 -8.31 -27.32
C ALA A 87 5.18 -7.08 -26.58
N PHE A 88 4.73 -6.86 -25.34
CA PHE A 88 5.26 -5.78 -24.51
C PHE A 88 6.71 -6.03 -24.09
N LYS A 89 7.06 -7.25 -23.68
CA LYS A 89 8.44 -7.64 -23.35
C LYS A 89 9.39 -7.37 -24.53
N TYR A 90 9.02 -7.80 -25.73
CA TYR A 90 9.79 -7.50 -26.94
C TYR A 90 9.93 -6.00 -27.19
N THR A 91 8.84 -5.24 -27.03
CA THR A 91 8.84 -3.77 -27.21
C THR A 91 9.75 -3.06 -26.21
N LYS A 92 9.70 -3.47 -24.93
CA LYS A 92 10.56 -3.01 -23.84
C LYS A 92 12.03 -3.25 -24.18
N ASN A 93 12.38 -4.46 -24.59
CA ASN A 93 13.76 -4.81 -24.97
C ASN A 93 14.24 -4.03 -26.20
N CYS A 94 13.38 -3.82 -27.21
CA CYS A 94 13.71 -2.99 -28.37
C CYS A 94 14.03 -1.55 -27.96
N LEU A 95 13.19 -0.94 -27.12
CA LEU A 95 13.40 0.43 -26.64
C LEU A 95 14.73 0.55 -25.90
N LEU A 96 15.03 -0.39 -25.01
CA LEU A 96 16.28 -0.41 -24.26
C LEU A 96 17.50 -0.51 -25.18
N LYS A 97 17.47 -1.42 -26.16
CA LYS A 97 18.57 -1.62 -27.10
C LYS A 97 18.77 -0.41 -28.01
N VAL A 98 17.70 0.11 -28.61
CA VAL A 98 17.76 1.29 -29.49
C VAL A 98 18.31 2.50 -28.76
N ASN A 99 17.83 2.78 -27.55
CA ASN A 99 18.30 3.95 -26.81
C ASN A 99 19.70 3.75 -26.23
N THR A 100 20.11 2.52 -25.90
CA THR A 100 21.51 2.23 -25.51
C THR A 100 22.47 2.48 -26.67
N LYS A 101 22.14 1.99 -27.88
CA LYS A 101 22.94 2.21 -29.09
C LYS A 101 23.06 3.69 -29.44
N ASN A 102 21.99 4.45 -29.25
CA ASN A 102 21.97 5.90 -29.48
C ASN A 102 22.57 6.71 -28.31
N SER A 103 23.22 6.07 -27.33
CA SER A 103 23.81 6.72 -26.14
C SER A 103 22.81 7.55 -25.31
N ARG A 104 21.51 7.31 -25.48
CA ARG A 104 20.42 7.90 -24.68
C ARG A 104 20.22 7.14 -23.38
N LEU A 105 20.55 5.84 -23.38
CA LEU A 105 20.68 5.02 -22.17
C LEU A 105 22.14 4.60 -21.98
N ARG A 106 22.62 4.62 -20.74
CA ARG A 106 23.85 3.90 -20.35
C ARG A 106 23.53 2.83 -19.33
N SER A 107 24.10 1.65 -19.51
CA SER A 107 24.12 0.62 -18.47
C SER A 107 25.06 1.07 -17.34
N ALA A 108 24.58 1.09 -16.10
CA ALA A 108 25.42 1.38 -14.96
C ALA A 108 26.39 0.23 -14.70
N SER A 109 27.62 0.46 -15.15
CA SER A 109 28.82 -0.33 -14.92
C SER A 109 28.90 -1.70 -15.62
N PRO A 110 29.96 -1.92 -16.42
CA PRO A 110 30.37 -3.25 -16.89
C PRO A 110 31.19 -4.04 -15.86
N THR A 111 31.20 -3.67 -14.57
CA THR A 111 31.99 -4.37 -13.55
C THR A 111 31.44 -5.76 -13.24
N THR A 112 31.95 -6.74 -14.00
CA THR A 112 32.22 -8.14 -13.63
C THR A 112 31.05 -8.98 -13.09
N GLN A 113 30.45 -9.75 -14.00
CA GLN A 113 30.09 -11.17 -13.85
C GLN A 113 29.05 -11.62 -12.80
N SER A 114 27.98 -10.87 -12.55
CA SER A 114 26.75 -11.48 -12.02
C SER A 114 25.57 -11.28 -12.98
N GLN A 115 25.20 -12.37 -13.67
CA GLN A 115 24.13 -12.46 -14.68
C GLN A 115 22.71 -12.45 -14.08
N SER A 116 22.44 -11.71 -13.01
CA SER A 116 21.07 -11.59 -12.50
C SER A 116 20.37 -10.38 -13.13
N GLN A 117 19.28 -10.68 -13.82
CA GLN A 117 18.60 -9.91 -14.87
C GLN A 117 17.91 -8.57 -14.48
N SER A 118 18.06 -8.01 -13.28
CA SER A 118 17.05 -7.04 -12.81
C SER A 118 17.53 -5.65 -12.40
N GLN A 119 18.83 -5.33 -12.39
CA GLN A 119 19.30 -3.99 -12.00
C GLN A 119 19.87 -3.21 -13.16
N LEU A 120 18.99 -2.90 -14.11
CA LEU A 120 19.21 -1.94 -15.18
C LEU A 120 19.29 -0.51 -14.59
N SER A 121 20.37 -0.13 -13.93
CA SER A 121 20.56 1.30 -13.59
C SER A 121 20.84 2.06 -14.88
N ILE A 122 19.74 2.44 -15.54
CA ILE A 122 19.69 3.07 -16.83
C ILE A 122 20.00 4.55 -16.60
N LEU A 123 20.95 5.09 -17.35
CA LEU A 123 21.23 6.52 -17.37
C LEU A 123 20.48 7.18 -18.52
N VAL A 124 19.35 7.84 -18.27
CA VAL A 124 18.66 8.58 -19.34
C VAL A 124 19.38 9.90 -19.64
N GLN A 125 19.82 10.08 -20.89
CA GLN A 125 20.36 11.33 -21.42
C GLN A 125 19.49 11.82 -22.59
N GLY A 126 18.62 12.79 -22.32
CA GLY A 126 17.69 13.38 -23.30
C GLY A 126 16.39 12.57 -23.49
N ASP A 127 15.61 12.96 -24.49
CA ASP A 127 14.35 12.27 -24.83
C ASP A 127 14.62 10.86 -25.31
N LEU A 128 13.78 9.89 -24.96
CA LEU A 128 13.94 8.49 -25.39
C LEU A 128 13.21 8.23 -26.70
N ILE A 129 13.89 7.57 -27.65
CA ILE A 129 13.31 7.14 -28.93
C ILE A 129 12.25 6.09 -28.64
N GLY A 130 11.03 6.33 -29.15
CA GLY A 130 9.90 5.41 -29.03
C GLY A 130 9.26 5.37 -27.64
N ILE A 131 9.56 6.32 -26.76
CA ILE A 131 8.89 6.40 -25.44
C ILE A 131 7.38 6.61 -25.57
N ASP A 132 6.93 7.26 -26.65
CA ASP A 132 5.50 7.45 -26.96
C ASP A 132 4.76 6.12 -27.12
N LEU A 133 5.42 5.10 -27.69
CA LEU A 133 4.83 3.78 -27.82
C LEU A 133 4.58 3.13 -26.45
N ILE A 134 5.48 3.33 -25.49
CA ILE A 134 5.28 2.81 -24.12
C ILE A 134 4.13 3.57 -23.43
N TRP A 135 4.04 4.89 -23.62
CA TRP A 135 2.89 5.66 -23.16
C TRP A 135 1.58 5.15 -23.76
N ASP A 136 1.56 4.89 -25.07
CA ASP A 136 0.39 4.33 -25.73
C ASP A 136 -0.01 2.96 -25.17
N ILE A 137 0.96 2.06 -24.93
CA ILE A 137 0.70 0.75 -24.33
C ILE A 137 0.19 0.90 -22.89
N ALA A 138 0.86 1.70 -22.06
CA ALA A 138 0.46 1.93 -20.67
C ALA A 138 -0.96 2.47 -20.52
N LEU A 139 -1.39 3.32 -21.46
CA LEU A 139 -2.69 3.98 -21.40
C LEU A 139 -3.80 3.24 -22.15
N ARG A 140 -3.48 2.39 -23.14
CA ARG A 140 -4.47 1.79 -24.04
C ARG A 140 -4.51 0.27 -24.05
N ALA A 141 -3.53 -0.43 -23.48
CA ALA A 141 -3.58 -1.90 -23.42
C ALA A 141 -4.82 -2.38 -22.64
N GLU A 142 -5.62 -3.25 -23.27
CA GLU A 142 -6.82 -3.82 -22.67
C GLU A 142 -6.46 -4.87 -21.60
N GLU A 143 -5.36 -5.59 -21.81
CA GLU A 143 -4.82 -6.56 -20.86
C GLU A 143 -4.25 -5.84 -19.63
N GLU A 144 -4.85 -6.09 -18.45
CA GLU A 144 -4.56 -5.27 -17.27
C GLU A 144 -3.09 -5.35 -16.83
N ALA A 145 -2.51 -6.56 -16.91
CA ALA A 145 -1.12 -6.85 -16.57
C ALA A 145 -0.14 -6.07 -17.46
N VAL A 146 -0.33 -6.10 -18.78
CA VAL A 146 0.48 -5.37 -19.76
C VAL A 146 0.50 -3.86 -19.47
N GLY A 147 -0.68 -3.27 -19.24
CA GLY A 147 -0.76 -1.85 -18.92
C GLY A 147 -0.07 -1.50 -17.59
N LYS A 148 -0.19 -2.35 -16.55
CA LYS A 148 0.50 -2.14 -15.27
C LYS A 148 2.02 -2.22 -15.40
N GLU A 149 2.53 -3.24 -16.07
CA GLU A 149 3.97 -3.42 -16.28
C GLU A 149 4.55 -2.28 -17.14
N ALA A 150 3.81 -1.79 -18.14
CA ALA A 150 4.20 -0.62 -18.92
C ALA A 150 4.27 0.66 -18.08
N ILE A 151 3.34 0.86 -17.15
CA ILE A 151 3.39 1.98 -16.19
C ILE A 151 4.62 1.89 -15.30
N VAL A 152 4.88 0.73 -14.70
CA VAL A 152 6.05 0.51 -13.84
C VAL A 152 7.33 0.79 -14.63
N PHE A 153 7.41 0.32 -15.87
CA PHE A 153 8.55 0.57 -16.75
C PHE A 153 8.72 2.06 -17.10
N LEU A 154 7.64 2.79 -17.40
CA LEU A 154 7.70 4.24 -17.64
C LEU A 154 8.23 4.99 -16.42
N VAL A 155 7.68 4.71 -15.24
CA VAL A 155 8.11 5.34 -13.98
C VAL A 155 9.57 5.02 -13.69
N TYR A 156 9.97 3.75 -13.89
CA TYR A 156 11.33 3.31 -13.73
C TYR A 156 12.32 4.10 -14.60
N LEU A 157 12.00 4.32 -15.88
CA LEU A 157 12.85 5.10 -16.78
C LEU A 157 13.02 6.55 -16.28
N HIS A 158 11.95 7.16 -15.75
CA HIS A 158 11.99 8.56 -15.32
C HIS A 158 12.63 8.76 -13.93
N LEU A 159 12.57 7.77 -13.05
CA LEU A 159 13.19 7.84 -11.72
C LEU A 159 14.67 7.44 -11.74
N ASN A 160 15.09 6.59 -12.68
CA ASN A 160 16.49 6.20 -12.83
C ASN A 160 17.24 7.19 -13.73
N VAL A 161 17.53 8.38 -13.19
CA VAL A 161 18.42 9.36 -13.83
C VAL A 161 19.71 9.49 -13.01
N SER A 162 20.81 9.88 -13.66
CA SER A 162 22.11 10.04 -13.00
C SER A 162 22.03 10.91 -11.76
N LYS A 163 22.67 10.48 -10.67
CA LYS A 163 22.93 11.36 -9.52
C LYS A 163 23.78 12.59 -9.89
N ASN A 164 24.56 12.52 -10.99
CA ASN A 164 25.45 13.60 -11.40
C ASN A 164 24.71 14.81 -12.03
N TYR A 165 23.41 14.69 -12.33
CA TYR A 165 22.63 15.76 -13.00
C TYR A 165 21.32 16.03 -12.24
N THR A 166 21.41 16.78 -11.14
CA THR A 166 20.23 17.14 -10.32
C THR A 166 19.20 17.96 -11.09
N THR A 167 19.64 18.84 -12.00
CA THR A 167 18.74 19.64 -12.85
C THR A 167 18.07 18.79 -13.92
N LEU A 168 18.82 17.93 -14.62
CA LEU A 168 18.26 17.06 -15.66
C LEU A 168 17.29 16.03 -15.09
N SER A 169 17.63 15.43 -13.93
CA SER A 169 16.72 14.49 -13.25
C SER A 169 15.42 15.16 -12.81
N ARG A 170 15.48 16.42 -12.36
CA ARG A 170 14.28 17.19 -12.07
C ARG A 170 13.46 17.45 -13.32
N GLN A 171 14.06 17.94 -14.40
CA GLN A 171 13.37 18.19 -15.67
C GLN A 171 12.73 16.93 -16.23
N HIS A 172 13.38 15.78 -16.12
CA HIS A 172 12.84 14.53 -16.61
C HIS A 172 11.62 14.06 -15.78
N ARG A 173 11.65 14.26 -14.46
CA ARG A 173 10.49 13.99 -13.60
C ARG A 173 9.34 14.95 -13.87
N GLU A 174 9.62 16.24 -14.04
CA GLU A 174 8.62 17.25 -14.43
C GLU A 174 7.99 16.89 -15.77
N ALA A 175 8.79 16.47 -16.77
CA ALA A 175 8.28 16.03 -18.07
C ALA A 175 7.35 14.80 -18.00
N LEU A 176 7.63 13.85 -17.10
CA LEU A 176 6.72 12.71 -16.84
C LEU A 176 5.36 13.21 -16.34
N VAL A 177 5.37 14.07 -15.32
CA VAL A 177 4.17 14.60 -14.68
C VAL A 177 3.36 15.44 -15.68
N ASP A 178 4.03 16.36 -16.40
CA ASP A 178 3.40 17.22 -17.39
C ASP A 178 2.72 16.39 -18.50
N LYS A 179 3.41 15.36 -19.01
CA LYS A 179 2.84 14.47 -20.03
C LYS A 179 1.68 13.66 -19.49
N CYS A 180 1.80 13.13 -18.26
CA CYS A 180 0.72 12.39 -17.62
C CYS A 180 -0.52 13.26 -17.41
N VAL A 181 -0.35 14.50 -16.95
CA VAL A 181 -1.43 15.47 -16.76
C VAL A 181 -2.06 15.86 -18.09
N GLY A 182 -1.27 16.01 -19.15
CA GLY A 182 -1.77 16.23 -20.51
C GLY A 182 -2.68 15.10 -20.99
N HIS A 183 -2.28 13.84 -20.79
CA HIS A 183 -3.12 12.67 -21.11
C HIS A 183 -4.36 12.58 -20.21
N LEU A 184 -4.22 12.88 -18.92
CA LEU A 184 -5.33 12.89 -17.97
C LEU A 184 -6.40 13.92 -18.38
N PHE A 185 -5.98 15.14 -18.73
CA PHE A 185 -6.86 16.20 -19.18
C PHE A 185 -7.56 15.84 -20.50
N ALA A 186 -6.83 15.28 -21.46
CA ALA A 186 -7.40 14.83 -22.72
C ALA A 186 -8.46 13.72 -22.51
N ALA A 187 -8.18 12.74 -21.64
CA ALA A 187 -9.11 11.68 -21.30
C ALA A 187 -10.35 12.21 -20.57
N ALA A 188 -10.17 13.12 -19.60
CA ALA A 188 -11.26 13.76 -18.87
C ALA A 188 -12.19 14.58 -19.79
N ASN A 189 -11.63 15.35 -20.72
CA ASN A 189 -12.43 16.07 -21.72
C ASN A 189 -13.18 15.10 -22.65
N GLY A 190 -12.54 14.00 -23.04
CA GLY A 190 -13.18 12.95 -23.82
C GLY A 190 -14.39 12.33 -23.11
N LEU A 191 -14.29 12.12 -21.79
CA LEU A 191 -15.41 11.65 -20.95
C LEU A 191 -16.49 12.73 -20.78
N SER A 192 -16.11 13.97 -20.51
CA SER A 192 -17.07 15.07 -20.34
C SER A 192 -17.89 15.32 -21.61
N ASN A 193 -17.28 15.21 -22.79
CA ASN A 193 -17.97 15.35 -24.06
C ASN A 193 -18.92 14.17 -24.35
N SER A 194 -18.65 12.99 -23.80
CA SER A 194 -19.55 11.83 -23.87
C SER A 194 -20.79 12.01 -22.96
N LEU A 195 -20.62 12.71 -21.84
CA LEU A 195 -21.68 12.96 -20.85
C LEU A 195 -22.59 14.14 -21.19
N LEU A 196 -22.22 14.98 -22.16
CA LEU A 196 -23.13 15.98 -22.70
C LEU A 196 -24.24 15.24 -23.45
N PHE A 197 -25.33 14.98 -22.72
CA PHE A 197 -26.57 14.39 -23.23
C PHE A 197 -26.89 14.97 -24.61
N PRO A 198 -27.31 14.16 -25.60
CA PRO A 198 -27.81 14.71 -26.85
C PRO A 198 -28.91 15.67 -26.42
N ALA A 199 -28.69 16.97 -26.65
CA ALA A 199 -29.70 17.97 -26.43
C ALA A 199 -30.90 17.44 -27.20
N GLU A 200 -31.92 16.97 -26.47
CA GLU A 200 -33.16 16.56 -27.07
C GLU A 200 -33.53 17.71 -27.98
N ASN A 201 -33.62 17.42 -29.28
CA ASN A 201 -34.33 18.26 -30.22
C ASN A 201 -35.74 18.41 -29.63
N TYR A 202 -35.93 19.38 -28.74
CA TYR A 202 -37.18 20.05 -28.53
C TYR A 202 -37.45 20.84 -29.80
N ASP A 203 -37.75 20.08 -30.87
CA ASP A 203 -38.45 20.57 -32.04
C ASP A 203 -39.83 20.97 -31.54
N LEU A 204 -39.91 22.23 -31.13
CA LEU A 204 -41.14 22.96 -30.99
C LEU A 204 -41.88 22.83 -32.32
N LYS A 205 -42.87 21.92 -32.34
CA LYS A 205 -43.87 21.76 -33.37
C LYS A 205 -44.36 23.14 -33.84
N GLN A 206 -43.88 23.60 -35.00
CA GLN A 206 -44.73 24.34 -35.93
C GLN A 206 -44.94 23.46 -37.14
N GLY A 207 -46.18 22.98 -37.25
CA GLY A 207 -46.57 21.93 -38.16
C GLY A 207 -46.41 22.29 -39.62
N ASN A 208 -46.02 21.30 -40.41
CA ASN A 208 -46.67 21.06 -41.68
C ASN A 208 -46.63 19.58 -42.03
N LYS A 209 -47.81 19.05 -42.37
CA LYS A 209 -48.00 17.69 -42.86
C LYS A 209 -47.53 17.60 -44.31
N GLN A 210 -46.57 16.75 -44.60
CA GLN A 210 -46.45 15.94 -45.83
C GLN A 210 -45.28 14.97 -45.60
N SER A 211 -45.56 13.70 -45.28
CA SER A 211 -45.65 12.62 -46.26
C SER A 211 -44.42 12.52 -47.16
N VAL A 212 -43.37 11.84 -46.69
CA VAL A 212 -42.53 10.96 -47.51
C VAL A 212 -42.12 9.75 -46.66
N MET A 213 -42.36 8.59 -47.25
CA MET A 213 -42.06 7.24 -46.79
C MET A 213 -40.61 6.88 -47.19
N LEU A 214 -39.96 6.01 -46.40
CA LEU A 214 -38.68 5.29 -46.64
C LEU A 214 -37.43 5.84 -45.93
N GLY A 215 -36.89 5.02 -45.02
CA GLY A 215 -35.59 5.21 -44.38
C GLY A 215 -35.39 4.31 -43.15
N VAL A 216 -35.60 3.00 -43.30
CA VAL A 216 -35.31 2.01 -42.25
C VAL A 216 -33.82 1.68 -42.26
N GLY A 217 -33.16 1.90 -41.12
CA GLY A 217 -31.95 1.17 -40.71
C GLY A 217 -30.61 1.85 -40.97
N MET A 218 -30.16 2.72 -40.05
CA MET A 218 -28.74 3.11 -39.88
C MET A 218 -28.39 3.58 -38.44
N SER A 219 -29.21 3.26 -37.42
CA SER A 219 -29.01 3.80 -36.05
C SER A 219 -28.02 3.04 -35.16
N ASP A 220 -27.58 1.83 -35.52
CA ASP A 220 -26.75 0.98 -34.63
C ASP A 220 -25.25 1.29 -34.67
N GLU A 221 -24.67 1.67 -35.82
CA GLU A 221 -23.22 1.87 -35.93
C GLU A 221 -22.73 3.10 -35.13
N THR A 222 -23.55 4.14 -35.02
CA THR A 222 -23.17 5.38 -34.33
C THR A 222 -23.12 5.18 -32.80
N GLN A 223 -23.97 4.31 -32.25
CA GLN A 223 -23.96 4.00 -30.81
C GLN A 223 -22.72 3.19 -30.41
N ILE A 224 -22.33 2.19 -31.21
CA ILE A 224 -21.16 1.33 -30.93
C ILE A 224 -19.85 2.13 -30.95
N LEU A 225 -19.72 3.11 -31.85
CA LEU A 225 -18.54 3.98 -31.90
C LEU A 225 -18.44 4.90 -30.67
N SER A 226 -19.57 5.36 -30.14
CA SER A 226 -19.61 6.21 -28.94
C SER A 226 -19.15 5.45 -27.70
N THR A 227 -19.68 4.24 -27.48
CA THR A 227 -19.36 3.42 -26.30
C THR A 227 -17.88 3.01 -26.26
N ASN A 228 -17.28 2.74 -27.42
CA ASN A 228 -15.86 2.37 -27.52
C ASN A 228 -14.93 3.53 -27.17
N ASN A 229 -15.32 4.77 -27.48
CA ASN A 229 -14.54 5.94 -27.11
C ASN A 229 -14.64 6.24 -25.62
N GLU A 230 -15.82 6.06 -25.03
CA GLU A 230 -16.03 6.29 -23.60
C GLU A 230 -15.24 5.31 -22.73
N THR A 231 -15.31 4.01 -23.04
CA THR A 231 -14.53 2.97 -22.33
C THR A 231 -13.02 3.19 -22.51
N SER A 232 -12.58 3.57 -23.72
CA SER A 232 -11.17 3.89 -23.97
C SER A 232 -10.70 5.10 -23.17
N ASN A 233 -11.50 6.17 -23.08
CA ASN A 233 -11.15 7.37 -22.30
C ASN A 233 -11.17 7.09 -20.79
N ALA A 234 -12.12 6.29 -20.31
CA ALA A 234 -12.18 5.85 -18.91
C ALA A 234 -10.94 5.04 -18.52
N LEU A 235 -10.52 4.11 -19.38
CA LEU A 235 -9.29 3.33 -19.19
C LEU A 235 -8.06 4.25 -19.14
N LYS A 236 -7.90 5.15 -20.12
CA LYS A 236 -6.78 6.12 -20.15
C LYS A 236 -6.74 6.98 -18.89
N PHE A 237 -7.89 7.47 -18.41
CA PHE A 237 -8.00 8.26 -17.19
C PHE A 237 -7.52 7.46 -15.98
N LYS A 238 -8.05 6.24 -15.78
CA LYS A 238 -7.61 5.31 -14.72
C LYS A 238 -6.11 5.05 -14.78
N ARG A 239 -5.56 4.79 -15.97
CA ARG A 239 -4.13 4.52 -16.18
C ARG A 239 -3.24 5.72 -15.88
N CYS A 240 -3.65 6.94 -16.23
CA CYS A 240 -2.93 8.16 -15.85
C CYS A 240 -2.81 8.32 -14.34
N LEU A 241 -3.90 8.06 -13.59
CA LEU A 241 -3.86 8.08 -12.12
C LEU A 241 -2.92 7.00 -11.56
N GLN A 242 -2.90 5.81 -12.16
CA GLN A 242 -1.96 4.75 -11.79
C GLN A 242 -0.51 5.12 -12.07
N VAL A 243 -0.21 5.84 -13.16
CA VAL A 243 1.13 6.39 -13.43
C VAL A 243 1.57 7.33 -12.33
N LEU A 244 0.72 8.30 -11.97
CA LEU A 244 1.03 9.27 -10.91
C LEU A 244 1.22 8.57 -9.55
N LYS A 245 0.33 7.64 -9.20
CA LYS A 245 0.47 6.85 -7.97
C LYS A 245 1.78 6.06 -7.95
N SER A 246 2.05 5.27 -9.00
CA SER A 246 3.27 4.46 -9.08
C SER A 246 4.53 5.32 -9.06
N PHE A 247 4.49 6.51 -9.67
CA PHE A 247 5.56 7.50 -9.59
C PHE A 247 5.82 7.97 -8.16
N MET A 248 4.77 8.37 -7.43
CA MET A 248 4.90 8.82 -6.03
C MET A 248 5.43 7.69 -5.14
N ASP A 249 4.84 6.49 -5.22
CA ASP A 249 5.23 5.32 -4.42
C ASP A 249 6.72 4.96 -4.63
N LEU A 250 7.17 4.90 -5.88
CA LEU A 250 8.57 4.60 -6.21
C LEU A 250 9.52 5.78 -5.93
N PHE A 251 9.05 7.02 -6.06
CA PHE A 251 9.82 8.21 -5.71
C PHE A 251 10.09 8.21 -4.21
N ASP A 252 9.06 8.03 -3.39
CA ASP A 252 9.17 7.99 -1.93
C ASP A 252 10.06 6.83 -1.50
N THR A 253 9.88 5.63 -2.04
CA THR A 253 10.75 4.47 -1.73
C THR A 253 12.22 4.77 -2.04
N LYS A 254 12.51 5.34 -3.22
CA LYS A 254 13.88 5.59 -3.69
C LYS A 254 14.57 6.72 -2.94
N TYR A 255 13.85 7.78 -2.60
CA TYR A 255 14.44 8.99 -2.03
C TYR A 255 14.27 9.12 -0.52
N SER A 256 13.32 8.40 0.10
CA SER A 256 13.18 8.38 1.57
C SER A 256 14.34 7.65 2.25
N HIS A 257 14.96 6.67 1.58
CA HIS A 257 16.10 5.92 2.11
C HIS A 257 17.47 6.50 1.71
N SER A 258 17.53 7.39 0.70
CA SER A 258 18.80 7.92 0.19
C SER A 258 19.14 9.29 0.79
N GLN A 259 19.76 9.32 1.98
CA GLN A 259 20.75 10.32 2.43
C GLN A 259 20.63 11.79 1.93
N ILE A 260 19.43 12.38 1.87
CA ILE A 260 19.29 13.85 1.77
C ILE A 260 19.44 14.51 3.17
N GLU A 261 19.57 13.69 4.22
CA GLU A 261 20.34 13.99 5.44
C GLU A 261 21.65 13.19 5.34
N GLN A 262 22.84 13.73 5.06
CA GLN A 262 23.75 14.34 6.04
C GLN A 262 24.96 15.01 5.35
N ARG A 263 24.72 15.94 4.42
CA ARG A 263 25.64 17.08 4.33
C ARG A 263 24.79 18.33 4.41
N PRO A 264 24.79 19.04 5.55
CA PRO A 264 24.23 20.37 5.58
C PRO A 264 25.09 21.18 4.60
N ILE A 265 24.56 21.42 3.40
CA ILE A 265 24.97 22.58 2.64
C ILE A 265 24.65 23.73 3.57
N ARG A 266 25.68 24.26 4.25
CA ARG A 266 25.63 25.50 5.01
C ARG A 266 25.25 26.62 4.04
N ARG A 267 23.98 26.71 3.68
CA ARG A 267 23.39 27.94 3.18
C ARG A 267 23.07 28.75 4.43
N HIS A 268 24.04 29.55 4.87
CA HIS A 268 23.72 30.67 5.73
C HIS A 268 22.70 31.54 4.98
N GLY A 269 21.45 31.57 5.45
CA GLY A 269 20.55 32.69 5.17
C GLY A 269 19.30 32.44 4.32
N MET A 270 18.77 31.22 4.17
CA MET A 270 17.38 31.08 3.72
C MET A 270 16.48 30.79 4.92
N LEU A 271 15.71 31.81 5.32
CA LEU A 271 14.52 31.64 6.15
C LEU A 271 13.62 30.62 5.44
N ASN A 272 13.23 29.56 6.13
CA ASN A 272 12.22 28.63 5.61
C ASN A 272 10.95 29.44 5.28
N ASP A 273 10.32 29.19 4.14
CA ASP A 273 9.06 29.78 3.66
C ASP A 273 7.83 29.34 4.51
N GLY A 274 8.01 29.19 5.83
CA GLY A 274 6.92 29.01 6.77
C GLY A 274 6.25 30.34 7.06
N GLU A 275 4.92 30.33 7.15
CA GLU A 275 4.12 31.51 7.50
C GLU A 275 4.59 32.09 8.86
N MET A 276 5.01 33.37 8.86
CA MET A 276 5.48 34.01 10.09
C MET A 276 4.31 34.26 11.03
N ILE A 277 4.23 33.49 12.12
CA ILE A 277 3.28 33.75 13.19
C ILE A 277 3.79 34.88 14.10
N THR A 278 2.93 35.85 14.41
CA THR A 278 3.23 36.94 15.35
C THR A 278 2.67 36.62 16.73
N VAL A 279 3.55 36.42 17.72
CA VAL A 279 3.16 36.15 19.11
C VAL A 279 3.41 37.39 19.97
N LYS A 280 2.35 37.91 20.60
CA LYS A 280 2.46 39.01 21.59
C LYS A 280 2.68 38.45 22.98
N VAL A 281 3.79 38.84 23.61
CA VAL A 281 4.17 38.41 24.96
C VAL A 281 4.31 39.63 25.87
N THR A 282 3.59 39.63 26.99
CA THR A 282 3.74 40.64 28.05
C THR A 282 4.75 40.12 29.09
N ILE A 283 5.84 40.83 29.29
CA ILE A 283 6.90 40.46 30.23
C ILE A 283 7.45 41.71 30.95
N ASN A 284 7.88 41.55 32.20
CA ASN A 284 8.47 42.64 32.97
C ASN A 284 9.91 42.89 32.48
N ASN A 285 10.35 44.15 32.38
CA ASN A 285 11.71 44.49 31.98
C ASN A 285 12.79 43.95 32.95
N ALA A 286 12.41 43.65 34.19
CA ALA A 286 13.29 42.97 35.16
C ALA A 286 13.45 41.46 34.90
N SER A 287 12.60 40.86 34.06
CA SER A 287 12.69 39.44 33.71
C SER A 287 13.91 39.14 32.84
N THR A 288 14.34 37.87 32.86
CA THR A 288 15.50 37.40 32.10
C THR A 288 15.12 36.91 30.70
N VAL A 289 16.12 36.71 29.84
CA VAL A 289 15.95 36.08 28.53
C VAL A 289 15.34 34.68 28.65
N LEU A 290 15.66 33.93 29.71
CA LEU A 290 15.04 32.61 29.95
C LEU A 290 13.53 32.70 30.14
N SER A 291 13.07 33.65 30.95
CA SER A 291 11.64 33.88 31.16
C SER A 291 10.93 34.28 29.86
N LEU A 292 11.60 35.03 28.98
CA LEU A 292 11.10 35.33 27.64
C LEU A 292 11.00 34.05 26.78
N ARG A 293 12.03 33.19 26.76
CA ARG A 293 11.98 31.91 26.04
C ARG A 293 10.86 31.01 26.53
N GLN A 294 10.65 30.91 27.84
CA GLN A 294 9.57 30.12 28.46
C GLN A 294 8.19 30.61 28.00
N LYS A 295 7.97 31.92 28.00
CA LYS A 295 6.71 32.51 27.52
C LYS A 295 6.50 32.33 26.03
N VAL A 296 7.56 32.42 25.21
CA VAL A 296 7.46 32.15 23.78
C VAL A 296 7.19 30.66 23.53
N ALA A 297 7.91 29.76 24.21
CA ALA A 297 7.76 28.31 24.07
C ALA A 297 6.33 27.84 24.38
N SER A 298 5.78 28.28 25.52
CA SER A 298 4.39 27.97 25.91
C SER A 298 3.36 28.48 24.90
N ARG A 299 3.60 29.63 24.27
CA ARG A 299 2.69 30.20 23.27
C ARG A 299 2.70 29.50 21.92
N ILE A 300 3.81 28.83 21.57
CA ILE A 300 3.95 28.13 20.29
C ILE A 300 3.90 26.60 20.41
N GLY A 301 3.54 26.08 21.59
CA GLY A 301 3.47 24.63 21.84
C GLY A 301 4.84 23.93 21.77
N ALA A 302 5.93 24.62 22.14
CA ALA A 302 7.24 24.00 22.19
C ALA A 302 7.49 23.36 23.57
N PRO A 303 7.92 22.08 23.64
CA PRO A 303 7.96 21.32 24.89
C PRO A 303 9.03 21.81 25.88
N ARG A 304 10.10 22.45 25.40
CA ARG A 304 11.20 22.94 26.23
C ARG A 304 11.61 24.37 25.83
N PRO A 305 11.88 25.28 26.79
CA PRO A 305 12.38 26.63 26.47
C PRO A 305 13.69 26.64 25.70
N GLY A 306 14.54 25.63 25.90
CA GLY A 306 15.81 25.46 25.18
C GLY A 306 15.65 25.11 23.70
N SER A 307 14.45 24.68 23.28
CA SER A 307 14.12 24.47 21.87
C SER A 307 13.81 25.78 21.15
N ILE A 308 13.74 26.93 21.82
CA ILE A 308 13.49 28.23 21.17
C ILE A 308 14.80 28.98 20.99
N ARG A 309 15.16 29.35 19.76
CA ARG A 309 16.19 30.35 19.46
C ARG A 309 15.54 31.73 19.44
N LEU A 310 16.16 32.70 20.09
CA LEU A 310 15.72 34.09 20.08
C LEU A 310 16.79 34.94 19.40
N PHE A 311 16.37 35.80 18.49
CA PHE A 311 17.22 36.78 17.83
C PHE A 311 16.77 38.17 18.20
N PHE A 312 17.73 38.98 18.65
CA PHE A 312 17.52 40.37 19.03
C PHE A 312 18.54 41.25 18.30
N SER A 313 18.05 42.24 17.54
CA SER A 313 18.90 43.13 16.73
C SER A 313 19.86 42.37 15.79
N GLY A 314 19.38 41.28 15.18
CA GLY A 314 20.14 40.44 14.26
C GLY A 314 21.16 39.49 14.92
N LYS A 315 21.28 39.48 16.25
CA LYS A 315 22.15 38.55 17.00
C LYS A 315 21.32 37.49 17.70
N GLU A 316 21.77 36.23 17.64
CA GLU A 316 21.19 35.17 18.45
C GLU A 316 21.56 35.39 19.92
N LEU A 317 20.56 35.32 20.80
CA LEU A 317 20.79 35.21 22.24
C LEU A 317 21.11 33.74 22.52
N HIS A 318 22.27 33.45 23.10
CA HIS A 318 22.70 32.09 23.42
C HIS A 318 22.14 31.63 24.78
N SER A 319 22.37 30.36 25.14
CA SER A 319 21.95 29.83 26.45
C SER A 319 22.65 30.54 27.61
N GLU A 320 23.85 31.06 27.38
CA GLU A 320 24.62 31.85 28.36
C GLU A 320 23.94 33.19 28.68
N ASP A 321 23.17 33.75 27.74
CA ASP A 321 22.42 35.00 27.93
C ASP A 321 21.14 34.81 28.76
N ASN A 322 20.78 33.58 29.12
CA ASN A 322 19.53 33.27 29.81
C ASN A 322 19.37 33.97 31.16
N ALA A 323 20.48 34.34 31.81
CA ALA A 323 20.48 35.11 33.07
C ALA A 323 20.42 36.64 32.86
N THR A 324 20.68 37.13 31.64
CA THR A 324 20.65 38.56 31.33
C THR A 324 19.22 39.08 31.35
N THR A 325 19.00 40.21 32.02
CA THR A 325 17.68 40.87 32.07
C THR A 325 17.38 41.62 30.78
N LEU A 326 16.10 41.71 30.42
CA LEU A 326 15.65 42.46 29.25
C LEU A 326 16.02 43.96 29.36
N LYS A 327 16.01 44.51 30.58
CA LYS A 327 16.51 45.85 30.88
C LYS A 327 18.00 46.01 30.53
N LYS A 328 18.84 45.00 30.84
CA LYS A 328 20.28 45.02 30.50
C LYS A 328 20.51 44.92 29.00
N LEU A 329 19.63 44.23 28.27
CA LEU A 329 19.58 44.22 26.81
C LEU A 329 18.98 45.50 26.19
N LYS A 330 18.60 46.49 27.01
CA LYS A 330 17.96 47.76 26.58
C LYS A 330 16.70 47.54 25.73
N VAL A 331 15.95 46.49 26.04
CA VAL A 331 14.67 46.19 25.37
C VAL A 331 13.65 47.25 25.78
N VAL A 332 13.08 47.93 24.79
CA VAL A 332 12.01 48.92 24.97
C VAL A 332 10.63 48.28 24.81
N ASP A 333 9.58 49.01 25.19
CA ASP A 333 8.20 48.52 24.99
C ASP A 333 7.92 48.25 23.50
N ARG A 334 7.13 47.21 23.22
CA ARG A 334 6.77 46.73 21.88
C ARG A 334 7.94 46.32 20.97
N GLN A 335 9.12 46.09 21.54
CA GLN A 335 10.28 45.62 20.81
C GLN A 335 10.05 44.20 20.24
N ALA A 336 10.36 44.01 18.96
CA ALA A 336 10.23 42.71 18.29
C ALA A 336 11.47 41.82 18.48
N PHE A 337 11.22 40.52 18.66
CA PHE A 337 12.21 39.45 18.64
C PHE A 337 11.83 38.47 17.54
N MET A 338 12.81 37.94 16.82
CA MET A 338 12.58 36.80 15.94
C MET A 338 12.80 35.53 16.75
N ALA A 339 11.85 34.60 16.73
CA ALA A 339 11.93 33.33 17.43
C ALA A 339 11.84 32.18 16.44
N THR A 340 12.70 31.17 16.59
CA THR A 340 12.64 29.95 15.77
C THR A 340 12.72 28.71 16.66
N LYS A 341 11.91 27.69 16.36
CA LYS A 341 12.00 26.39 17.03
C LYS A 341 13.23 25.65 16.48
N ARG A 342 14.11 25.18 17.36
CA ARG A 342 15.16 24.21 17.02
C ARG A 342 14.44 22.93 16.61
N ALA A 343 14.81 22.38 15.45
CA ALA A 343 14.59 20.98 15.21
C ALA A 343 15.26 20.24 16.37
N SER A 344 14.50 19.45 17.11
CA SER A 344 15.04 18.55 18.11
C SER A 344 15.81 17.46 17.36
N ASP A 345 17.07 17.75 17.03
CA ASP A 345 18.00 16.74 16.55
C ASP A 345 18.27 15.79 17.73
N ALA A 346 17.56 14.67 17.77
CA ALA A 346 17.82 13.56 18.69
C ALA A 346 19.17 12.86 18.43
N ARG A 347 20.11 13.49 17.70
CA ARG A 347 21.32 12.86 17.17
C ARG A 347 22.66 13.46 17.62
N ASN A 348 22.67 14.50 18.46
CA ASN A 348 23.93 15.07 18.96
C ASN A 348 24.10 14.85 20.47
N GLY A 349 24.33 13.60 20.84
CA GLY A 349 24.87 13.16 22.13
C GLY A 349 26.23 12.52 21.92
N GLN A 350 27.22 13.28 21.49
CA GLN A 350 28.62 12.89 21.55
C GLN A 350 29.41 14.10 22.03
N ASP A 351 29.56 14.17 23.35
CA ASP A 351 30.76 14.66 24.06
C ASP A 351 30.50 14.56 25.57
N ASN A 352 30.39 13.31 26.07
CA ASN A 352 30.81 12.91 27.43
C ASN A 352 30.62 11.38 27.59
N GLU A 353 31.72 10.65 27.57
CA GLU A 353 31.75 9.20 27.86
C GLU A 353 31.37 8.92 29.32
N LYS A 354 30.28 8.18 29.52
CA LYS A 354 30.17 7.08 30.50
C LYS A 354 28.89 6.29 30.25
N ALA A 355 29.07 5.02 29.86
CA ALA A 355 28.09 3.93 29.78
C ALA A 355 26.61 4.33 29.93
N GLU A 356 25.97 4.72 28.83
CA GLU A 356 24.52 4.88 28.75
C GLU A 356 23.91 3.73 27.94
N ILE A 357 22.90 3.14 28.54
CA ILE A 357 21.93 2.23 27.95
C ILE A 357 21.23 2.96 26.80
N SER A 358 20.83 2.23 25.75
CA SER A 358 20.13 2.81 24.58
C SER A 358 18.94 3.66 25.03
N SER A 359 18.76 4.86 24.46
CA SER A 359 17.65 5.76 24.77
C SER A 359 16.28 5.10 24.63
N ASP A 360 16.17 4.07 23.79
CA ASP A 360 14.93 3.35 23.55
C ASP A 360 14.63 2.33 24.66
N GLU A 361 15.66 1.75 25.29
CA GLU A 361 15.50 0.94 26.51
C GLU A 361 15.09 1.81 27.69
N GLU A 362 15.63 3.02 27.82
CA GLU A 362 15.20 3.97 28.86
C GLU A 362 13.77 4.48 28.62
N ILE A 363 13.34 4.69 27.37
CA ILE A 363 11.96 5.08 27.06
C ILE A 363 11.01 3.92 27.37
N LEU A 364 11.35 2.69 27.00
CA LEU A 364 10.49 1.53 27.30
C LEU A 364 10.48 1.21 28.80
N ASP A 365 11.62 1.29 29.47
CA ASP A 365 11.73 1.11 30.92
C ASP A 365 11.02 2.23 31.67
N TRP A 366 11.05 3.47 31.18
CA TRP A 366 10.27 4.58 31.71
C TRP A 366 8.76 4.40 31.48
N LEU A 367 8.34 3.91 30.32
CA LEU A 367 6.93 3.55 30.05
C LEU A 367 6.46 2.46 31.01
N LEU A 368 7.29 1.43 31.24
CA LEU A 368 6.94 0.31 32.12
C LEU A 368 6.96 0.71 33.61
N ARG A 369 7.95 1.49 34.04
CA ARG A 369 8.01 2.03 35.42
C ARG A 369 6.95 3.08 35.69
N GLY A 370 6.52 3.85 34.69
CA GLY A 370 5.46 4.84 34.83
C GLY A 370 4.13 4.22 35.28
N GLY A 371 3.84 2.98 34.84
CA GLY A 371 2.68 2.22 35.28
C GLY A 371 2.81 1.61 36.69
N ASP A 372 4.03 1.35 37.17
CA ASP A 372 4.26 0.66 38.46
C ASP A 372 4.67 1.62 39.61
N GLU A 373 5.30 2.76 39.32
CA GLU A 373 5.89 3.68 40.32
C GLU A 373 5.08 4.98 40.54
N THR A 374 4.13 5.32 39.65
CA THR A 374 3.27 6.49 39.88
C THR A 374 2.16 6.14 40.88
N THR A 375 1.87 7.04 41.83
CA THR A 375 0.87 6.81 42.90
C THR A 375 -0.58 6.70 42.40
N ASN A 376 -0.81 6.73 41.08
CA ASN A 376 -2.11 6.58 40.45
C ASN A 376 -1.92 5.98 39.05
N GLY A 377 -1.88 4.64 38.96
CA GLY A 377 -1.81 3.93 37.68
C GLY A 377 -2.91 4.37 36.69
N ASP A 378 -4.04 4.84 37.22
CA ASP A 378 -5.18 5.39 36.47
C ASP A 378 -4.84 6.66 35.69
N GLU A 379 -3.95 7.52 36.21
CA GLU A 379 -3.57 8.76 35.53
C GLU A 379 -2.55 8.50 34.43
N TRP A 380 -1.71 7.48 34.60
CA TRP A 380 -0.70 7.10 33.62
C TRP A 380 -1.31 6.53 32.35
N SER A 381 -2.28 5.61 32.45
CA SER A 381 -2.92 4.98 31.28
C SER A 381 -3.66 6.00 30.42
N ILE A 382 -4.40 6.94 31.05
CA ILE A 382 -5.07 8.05 30.37
C ILE A 382 -4.05 8.92 29.63
N LEU A 383 -3.01 9.39 30.32
CA LEU A 383 -1.98 10.22 29.70
C LEU A 383 -1.21 9.50 28.61
N PHE A 384 -0.98 8.20 28.75
CA PHE A 384 -0.30 7.39 27.74
C PHE A 384 -1.12 7.37 26.44
N VAL A 385 -2.42 7.11 26.53
CA VAL A 385 -3.32 7.10 25.36
C VAL A 385 -3.45 8.51 24.77
N GLU A 386 -3.71 9.53 25.60
CA GLU A 386 -3.90 10.92 25.14
C GLU A 386 -2.67 11.55 24.49
N ASN A 387 -1.46 11.12 24.86
CA ASN A 387 -0.21 11.63 24.30
C ASN A 387 0.31 10.83 23.10
N GLY A 388 -0.53 9.99 22.48
CA GLY A 388 -0.16 9.22 21.28
C GLY A 388 0.72 8.01 21.58
N GLY A 389 0.65 7.46 22.80
CA GLY A 389 1.38 6.25 23.17
C GLY A 389 1.02 5.07 22.28
N LEU A 390 -0.25 4.90 21.93
CA LEU A 390 -0.73 3.85 21.03
C LEU A 390 -0.19 4.01 19.59
N ASP A 391 -0.09 5.25 19.08
CA ASP A 391 0.52 5.54 17.78
C ASP A 391 2.00 5.15 17.76
N TYR A 392 2.71 5.42 18.86
CA TYR A 392 4.09 5.00 19.01
C TYR A 392 4.21 3.47 19.03
N LEU A 393 3.35 2.76 19.77
CA LEU A 393 3.34 1.29 19.75
C LEU A 393 3.02 0.71 18.37
N LEU A 394 2.07 1.31 17.65
CA LEU A 394 1.74 0.91 16.27
C LEU A 394 2.94 1.08 15.34
N SER A 395 3.68 2.19 15.50
CA SER A 395 4.88 2.43 14.69
C SER A 395 5.97 1.39 14.95
N LEU A 396 6.12 0.91 16.19
CA LEU A 396 7.07 -0.14 16.54
C LEU A 396 6.69 -1.50 15.93
N LEU A 397 5.41 -1.86 15.99
CA LEU A 397 4.91 -3.12 15.42
C LEU A 397 5.04 -3.13 13.89
N THR A 398 4.67 -2.04 13.22
CA THR A 398 4.75 -1.92 11.75
C THR A 398 6.20 -1.85 11.23
N MET A 399 7.12 -1.25 11.98
CA MET A 399 8.55 -1.29 11.65
C MET A 399 9.15 -2.70 11.76
N GLN A 400 8.61 -3.54 12.64
CA GLN A 400 9.09 -4.91 12.83
C GLN A 400 8.67 -5.85 11.69
N ASP A 401 7.44 -5.73 11.18
CA ASP A 401 6.99 -6.52 10.02
C ASP A 401 7.84 -6.23 8.77
N ALA A 402 8.17 -4.95 8.56
CA ALA A 402 9.07 -4.54 7.48
C ALA A 402 10.49 -5.12 7.62
N ALA A 403 10.99 -5.29 8.86
CA ALA A 403 12.31 -5.88 9.11
C ALA A 403 12.34 -7.39 8.87
N ASN A 404 11.26 -8.11 9.25
CA ASN A 404 11.14 -9.56 9.07
C ASN A 404 10.93 -9.96 7.61
N ASP A 405 10.23 -9.14 6.81
CA ASP A 405 10.07 -9.37 5.37
C ASP A 405 11.39 -9.27 4.60
N ILE A 406 12.33 -8.45 5.10
CA ILE A 406 13.67 -8.35 4.55
C ILE A 406 14.50 -9.61 4.84
N GLU A 407 14.30 -10.29 5.98
CA GLU A 407 15.00 -11.54 6.33
C GLU A 407 14.50 -12.75 5.54
N ASN A 408 13.20 -12.86 5.28
CA ASN A 408 12.66 -13.95 4.45
C ASN A 408 13.17 -13.89 2.99
N PHE A 409 13.58 -12.71 2.52
CA PHE A 409 14.27 -12.54 1.24
C PHE A 409 15.80 -12.74 1.33
N ALA A 410 16.40 -12.69 2.53
CA ALA A 410 17.85 -12.77 2.74
C ALA A 410 18.35 -14.18 3.11
N GLY A 411 17.45 -15.16 3.28
CA GLY A 411 17.72 -16.50 3.81
C GLY A 411 18.69 -17.40 3.03
N ASP A 412 19.18 -17.02 1.85
CA ASP A 412 20.06 -17.88 1.03
C ASP A 412 21.51 -17.41 0.86
N HIS A 413 21.95 -16.28 1.45
CA HIS A 413 23.35 -15.84 1.33
C HIS A 413 23.93 -15.27 2.64
N GLN A 414 24.88 -16.01 3.22
CA GLN A 414 25.53 -15.65 4.50
C GLN A 414 26.75 -14.73 4.36
N LYS A 415 26.92 -13.88 5.40
CA LYS A 415 28.14 -13.30 6.00
C LYS A 415 28.88 -12.19 5.23
N ASN A 416 28.65 -10.94 5.67
CA ASN A 416 29.71 -9.96 5.92
C ASN A 416 29.29 -8.95 7.00
N ASN A 417 30.23 -8.61 7.88
CA ASN A 417 30.03 -7.86 9.13
C ASN A 417 29.97 -6.33 8.92
N SER A 418 28.88 -5.70 9.36
CA SER A 418 28.85 -4.35 9.94
C SER A 418 27.61 -4.19 10.83
N PRO A 419 27.71 -3.68 12.07
CA PRO A 419 26.55 -3.57 12.95
C PRO A 419 25.76 -2.30 12.57
N THR A 420 24.66 -2.47 11.87
CA THR A 420 23.70 -1.39 11.58
C THR A 420 22.33 -1.83 12.07
N ASN A 421 21.68 -1.01 12.91
CA ASN A 421 20.29 -1.02 13.41
C ASN A 421 19.53 -2.34 13.67
N SER A 422 19.66 -3.38 12.83
CA SER A 422 19.09 -4.71 13.07
C SER A 422 19.60 -5.31 14.38
N GLU A 423 20.81 -5.01 14.84
CA GLU A 423 21.33 -5.54 16.11
C GLU A 423 20.68 -4.94 17.37
N VAL A 424 20.07 -3.74 17.26
CA VAL A 424 19.27 -3.14 18.35
C VAL A 424 17.92 -3.85 18.45
N PHE A 425 17.27 -4.12 17.31
CA PHE A 425 16.01 -4.87 17.27
C PHE A 425 16.22 -6.38 17.53
N ARG A 426 17.39 -6.93 17.19
CA ARG A 426 17.81 -8.31 17.49
C ARG A 426 18.15 -8.53 18.97
N ARG A 427 18.36 -7.46 19.74
CA ARG A 427 18.53 -7.52 21.21
C ARG A 427 17.20 -7.54 21.96
N PHE A 428 16.12 -7.12 21.34
CA PHE A 428 14.78 -7.40 21.84
C PHE A 428 14.39 -8.78 21.33
N ASP A 429 14.41 -9.80 22.21
CA ASP A 429 13.61 -10.99 21.91
C ASP A 429 12.19 -10.50 21.61
N SER A 430 11.71 -10.74 20.39
CA SER A 430 10.42 -10.27 19.86
C SER A 430 9.30 -10.49 20.87
N ASN A 431 9.39 -11.60 21.60
CA ASN A 431 8.39 -12.04 22.56
C ASN A 431 8.41 -11.19 23.84
N ILE A 432 9.54 -10.60 24.25
CA ILE A 432 9.63 -9.74 25.44
C ILE A 432 9.05 -8.36 25.15
N LEU A 433 9.39 -7.77 24.01
CA LEU A 433 8.85 -6.47 23.60
C LEU A 433 7.33 -6.58 23.42
N ILE A 434 6.88 -7.60 22.68
CA ILE A 434 5.45 -7.79 22.44
C ILE A 434 4.71 -8.14 23.74
N ALA A 435 5.26 -8.97 24.62
CA ALA A 435 4.66 -9.22 25.93
C ALA A 435 4.54 -7.95 26.79
N LYS A 436 5.55 -7.08 26.76
CA LYS A 436 5.54 -5.79 27.47
C LYS A 436 4.54 -4.80 26.87
N LEU A 437 4.41 -4.77 25.55
CA LEU A 437 3.40 -3.97 24.87
C LEU A 437 2.00 -4.45 25.24
N ILE A 438 1.78 -5.76 25.21
CA ILE A 438 0.51 -6.39 25.58
C ILE A 438 0.19 -6.17 27.07
N ASP A 439 1.20 -6.12 27.96
CA ASP A 439 1.02 -5.76 29.36
C ASP A 439 0.57 -4.30 29.53
N ILE A 440 1.20 -3.36 28.82
CA ILE A 440 0.79 -1.95 28.80
C ILE A 440 -0.66 -1.80 28.33
N ILE A 441 -1.05 -2.59 27.33
CA ILE A 441 -2.43 -2.59 26.81
C ILE A 441 -3.39 -3.21 27.81
N GLY A 442 -3.01 -4.32 28.46
CA GLY A 442 -3.78 -4.90 29.55
C GLY A 442 -4.07 -3.88 30.65
N LYS A 443 -3.09 -3.03 30.99
CA LYS A 443 -3.27 -1.91 31.94
C LYS A 443 -4.20 -0.80 31.41
N CYS A 444 -4.15 -0.48 30.12
CA CYS A 444 -5.06 0.52 29.50
C CYS A 444 -6.50 0.01 29.35
N VAL A 445 -6.65 -1.31 29.36
CA VAL A 445 -7.91 -2.04 29.12
C VAL A 445 -8.53 -2.50 30.45
N ASP A 446 -7.91 -2.19 31.60
CA ASP A 446 -8.45 -2.48 32.92
C ASP A 446 -9.84 -1.81 33.11
N PRO A 447 -10.92 -2.59 33.33
CA PRO A 447 -12.26 -2.06 33.44
C PRO A 447 -12.51 -1.25 34.72
N SER A 448 -11.59 -1.31 35.70
CA SER A 448 -11.60 -0.37 36.83
C SER A 448 -11.30 1.07 36.38
N GLN A 449 -10.68 1.25 35.20
CA GLN A 449 -10.28 2.53 34.63
C GLN A 449 -11.17 2.96 33.46
N TYR A 450 -12.45 3.23 33.74
CA TYR A 450 -13.46 3.57 32.71
C TYR A 450 -13.03 4.69 31.74
N GLN A 451 -12.27 5.68 32.21
CA GLN A 451 -11.83 6.80 31.38
C GLN A 451 -10.68 6.44 30.44
N ALA A 452 -9.70 5.64 30.90
CA ALA A 452 -8.65 5.09 30.05
C ALA A 452 -9.24 4.19 28.97
N LEU A 453 -10.26 3.41 29.37
CA LEU A 453 -10.99 2.54 28.47
C LEU A 453 -11.76 3.33 27.39
N SER A 454 -12.46 4.41 27.75
CA SER A 454 -13.14 5.26 26.75
C SER A 454 -12.14 5.83 25.76
N SER A 455 -11.01 6.36 26.26
CA SER A 455 -9.93 6.89 25.41
C SER A 455 -9.31 5.80 24.52
N PHE A 456 -9.18 4.57 25.02
CA PHE A 456 -8.68 3.44 24.23
C PHE A 456 -9.65 3.08 23.10
N ILE A 457 -10.95 2.95 23.37
CA ILE A 457 -11.98 2.62 22.35
C ILE A 457 -12.12 3.75 21.32
N GLU A 458 -11.98 5.01 21.75
CA GLU A 458 -12.08 6.20 20.88
C GLU A 458 -10.79 6.48 20.08
N PHE A 459 -9.72 5.72 20.31
CA PHE A 459 -8.47 5.89 19.59
C PHE A 459 -8.66 5.62 18.08
N GLN A 460 -8.39 6.64 17.25
CA GLN A 460 -8.65 6.57 15.81
C GLN A 460 -7.88 5.46 15.10
N GLY A 461 -6.70 5.07 15.61
CA GLY A 461 -5.89 3.98 15.05
C GLY A 461 -6.13 2.62 15.70
N LEU A 462 -7.16 2.47 16.56
CA LEU A 462 -7.38 1.23 17.30
C LEU A 462 -7.68 0.06 16.37
N ARG A 463 -8.40 0.32 15.27
CA ARG A 463 -8.75 -0.69 14.27
C ARG A 463 -7.49 -1.29 13.65
N GLU A 464 -6.64 -0.43 13.08
CA GLU A 464 -5.40 -0.80 12.41
C GLU A 464 -4.47 -1.49 13.40
N TRP A 465 -4.40 -0.96 14.63
CA TRP A 465 -3.57 -1.53 15.67
C TRP A 465 -4.00 -2.94 16.06
N LEU A 466 -5.28 -3.16 16.33
CA LEU A 466 -5.81 -4.48 16.64
C LEU A 466 -5.68 -5.44 15.46
N MET A 467 -5.94 -4.98 14.23
CA MET A 467 -5.72 -5.80 13.03
C MET A 467 -4.27 -6.22 12.90
N SER A 468 -3.31 -5.30 13.05
CA SER A 468 -1.89 -5.63 12.99
C SER A 468 -1.45 -6.54 14.14
N ALA A 469 -1.94 -6.32 15.37
CA ALA A 469 -1.48 -7.07 16.53
C ALA A 469 -2.16 -8.45 16.68
N LEU A 470 -3.46 -8.54 16.43
CA LEU A 470 -4.27 -9.75 16.62
C LEU A 470 -4.34 -10.63 15.38
N VAL A 471 -4.28 -10.03 14.18
CA VAL A 471 -4.44 -10.75 12.90
C VAL A 471 -3.14 -10.76 12.10
N GLY A 472 -2.46 -9.63 11.97
CA GLY A 472 -1.26 -9.48 11.13
C GLY A 472 0.05 -9.96 11.78
N CYS A 473 0.12 -9.98 13.11
CA CYS A 473 1.34 -10.30 13.85
C CYS A 473 1.77 -11.73 13.57
N ARG A 474 3.06 -11.97 13.31
CA ARG A 474 3.57 -13.33 13.04
C ARG A 474 3.77 -14.20 14.28
N SER A 475 3.98 -13.61 15.46
CA SER A 475 4.17 -14.38 16.70
C SER A 475 2.84 -14.92 17.21
N GLU A 476 2.72 -16.26 17.25
CA GLU A 476 1.55 -16.94 17.79
C GLU A 476 1.39 -16.67 19.29
N GLU A 477 2.49 -16.59 20.05
CA GLU A 477 2.46 -16.30 21.48
C GLU A 477 1.92 -14.90 21.77
N ALA A 478 2.31 -13.91 20.95
CA ALA A 478 1.79 -12.55 21.03
C ALA A 478 0.29 -12.51 20.76
N ARG A 479 -0.17 -13.16 19.68
CA ARG A 479 -1.59 -13.22 19.33
C ARG A 479 -2.41 -13.89 20.43
N ASN A 480 -1.94 -15.03 20.95
CA ASN A 480 -2.57 -15.74 22.07
C ASN A 480 -2.67 -14.87 23.34
N LEU A 481 -1.61 -14.16 23.69
CA LEU A 481 -1.62 -13.30 24.89
C LEU A 481 -2.58 -12.12 24.71
N LEU A 482 -2.61 -11.51 23.52
CA LEU A 482 -3.55 -10.45 23.21
C LEU A 482 -4.99 -10.96 23.20
N GLU A 483 -5.25 -12.12 22.59
CA GLU A 483 -6.55 -12.81 22.61
C GLU A 483 -7.05 -12.98 24.05
N GLN A 484 -6.23 -13.56 24.92
CA GLN A 484 -6.58 -13.78 26.33
C GLN A 484 -6.86 -12.49 27.10
N ASN A 485 -6.08 -11.43 26.85
CA ASN A 485 -6.30 -10.14 27.49
C ASN A 485 -7.59 -9.46 27.00
N LEU A 486 -7.88 -9.51 25.70
CA LEU A 486 -9.13 -8.99 25.13
C LEU A 486 -10.35 -9.79 25.61
N LEU A 487 -10.22 -11.10 25.77
CA LEU A 487 -11.27 -11.94 26.31
C LEU A 487 -11.55 -11.62 27.77
N ARG A 488 -10.51 -11.59 28.62
CA ARG A 488 -10.63 -11.23 30.04
C ARG A 488 -11.26 -9.84 30.21
N PHE A 489 -10.83 -8.90 29.39
CA PHE A 489 -11.39 -7.56 29.33
C PHE A 489 -12.91 -7.57 29.08
N CYS A 490 -13.36 -8.30 28.05
CA CYS A 490 -14.79 -8.41 27.74
C CYS A 490 -15.57 -9.10 28.87
N GLU A 491 -14.98 -10.12 29.50
CA GLU A 491 -15.55 -10.83 30.66
C GLU A 491 -15.72 -9.90 31.86
N GLU A 492 -14.70 -9.12 32.20
CA GLU A 492 -14.70 -8.22 33.35
C GLU A 492 -15.70 -7.08 33.17
N ILE A 493 -15.77 -6.44 31.99
CA ILE A 493 -16.81 -5.44 31.70
C ILE A 493 -18.20 -6.06 31.86
N THR A 494 -18.39 -7.27 31.32
CA THR A 494 -19.68 -7.95 31.40
C THR A 494 -20.05 -8.30 32.83
N SER A 495 -19.07 -8.70 33.65
CA SER A 495 -19.28 -9.03 35.06
C SER A 495 -19.70 -7.81 35.90
N ASN A 496 -19.25 -6.62 35.50
CA ASN A 496 -19.58 -5.34 36.14
C ASN A 496 -20.91 -4.74 35.65
N ALA A 497 -21.55 -5.34 34.64
CA ALA A 497 -22.85 -4.88 34.16
C ALA A 497 -23.96 -5.19 35.18
N THR A 498 -24.67 -4.16 35.62
CA THR A 498 -25.80 -4.31 36.55
C THR A 498 -26.99 -4.99 35.86
N PHE A 499 -27.41 -6.15 36.40
CA PHE A 499 -28.59 -6.87 35.93
C PHE A 499 -29.89 -6.14 36.30
N ASP A 500 -30.59 -5.60 35.31
CA ASP A 500 -31.92 -5.04 35.49
C ASP A 500 -32.99 -6.07 35.09
N GLY A 501 -33.25 -7.02 36.00
CA GLY A 501 -34.48 -7.81 36.15
C GLY A 501 -34.92 -8.79 35.05
N ALA A 502 -34.51 -8.62 33.79
CA ALA A 502 -34.90 -9.53 32.69
C ALA A 502 -33.99 -9.47 31.45
N LEU A 503 -33.12 -8.46 31.31
CA LEU A 503 -32.26 -8.28 30.13
C LEU A 503 -30.88 -7.80 30.55
N VAL A 504 -29.84 -8.52 30.12
CA VAL A 504 -28.45 -8.04 30.21
C VAL A 504 -28.27 -6.98 29.13
N ARG A 505 -28.19 -5.70 29.51
CA ARG A 505 -27.72 -4.65 28.61
C ARG A 505 -26.20 -4.61 28.70
N LEU A 506 -25.53 -4.90 27.59
CA LEU A 506 -24.09 -4.67 27.51
C LEU A 506 -23.81 -3.17 27.66
N PRO A 507 -22.71 -2.79 28.32
CA PRO A 507 -22.24 -1.41 28.32
C PRO A 507 -21.99 -0.91 26.88
N PRO A 508 -22.33 0.35 26.54
CA PRO A 508 -22.15 0.89 25.19
C PRO A 508 -20.69 0.83 24.67
N SER A 509 -19.72 0.93 25.57
CA SER A 509 -18.30 0.78 25.28
C SER A 509 -17.98 -0.62 24.76
N LEU A 510 -18.52 -1.66 25.40
CA LEU A 510 -18.35 -3.05 24.98
C LEU A 510 -19.06 -3.33 23.64
N GLU A 511 -20.24 -2.76 23.43
CA GLU A 511 -20.96 -2.89 22.15
C GLU A 511 -20.16 -2.25 20.98
N THR A 512 -19.57 -1.08 21.22
CA THR A 512 -18.70 -0.39 20.25
C THR A 512 -17.44 -1.21 19.96
N PHE A 513 -16.80 -1.74 21.01
CA PHE A 513 -15.60 -2.56 20.89
C PHE A 513 -15.85 -3.88 20.15
N LEU A 514 -16.96 -4.57 20.46
CA LEU A 514 -17.35 -5.79 19.75
C LEU A 514 -17.61 -5.50 18.27
N THR A 515 -18.33 -4.42 17.96
CA THR A 515 -18.58 -3.98 16.57
C THR A 515 -17.27 -3.71 15.82
N LEU A 516 -16.28 -3.13 16.49
CA LEU A 516 -14.95 -2.93 15.92
C LEU A 516 -14.27 -4.26 15.57
N LEU A 517 -14.24 -5.23 16.50
CA LEU A 517 -13.67 -6.57 16.24
C LEU A 517 -14.38 -7.29 15.08
N TRP A 518 -15.70 -7.13 14.96
CA TRP A 518 -16.47 -7.68 13.81
C TRP A 518 -16.11 -7.02 12.48
N SER A 519 -15.73 -5.73 12.49
CA SER A 519 -15.34 -5.01 11.28
C SER A 519 -14.07 -5.55 10.62
N PHE A 520 -13.37 -6.48 11.26
CA PHE A 520 -12.14 -7.09 10.76
C PHE A 520 -12.43 -8.20 9.74
N LEU A 521 -13.59 -8.85 9.78
CA LEU A 521 -13.91 -10.00 8.94
C LEU A 521 -13.59 -9.83 7.44
N PRO A 522 -13.91 -8.71 6.78
CA PRO A 522 -13.58 -8.54 5.35
C PRO A 522 -12.07 -8.50 5.07
N ASP A 523 -11.27 -8.06 6.04
CA ASP A 523 -9.83 -7.87 5.88
C ASP A 523 -9.01 -9.11 6.30
N VAL A 524 -9.59 -9.98 7.14
CA VAL A 524 -8.97 -11.22 7.63
C VAL A 524 -8.65 -12.20 6.49
N GLU A 525 -9.34 -12.09 5.35
CA GLU A 525 -9.04 -12.86 4.14
C GLU A 525 -7.59 -12.71 3.67
N ASN A 526 -6.95 -11.58 3.97
CA ASN A 526 -5.55 -11.33 3.60
C ASN A 526 -4.54 -11.98 4.58
N TYR A 527 -5.01 -12.60 5.66
CA TYR A 527 -4.20 -13.07 6.79
C TYR A 527 -4.58 -14.49 7.22
N VAL A 528 -4.91 -15.35 6.26
CA VAL A 528 -5.40 -16.72 6.51
C VAL A 528 -4.51 -17.48 7.49
N ASP A 529 -3.18 -17.40 7.33
CA ASP A 529 -2.20 -18.16 8.12
C ASP A 529 -2.04 -17.69 9.58
N THR A 530 -2.45 -16.47 9.93
CA THR A 530 -2.27 -15.86 11.26
C THR A 530 -3.59 -15.50 11.94
N SER A 531 -4.72 -15.79 11.32
CA SER A 531 -6.06 -15.40 11.77
C SER A 531 -6.70 -16.31 12.83
N LYS A 532 -6.06 -17.44 13.17
CA LYS A 532 -6.63 -18.47 14.07
C LYS A 532 -7.06 -17.89 15.41
N GLU A 533 -6.18 -17.18 16.10
CA GLU A 533 -6.45 -16.64 17.45
C GLU A 533 -7.56 -15.57 17.42
N TYR A 534 -7.67 -14.80 16.33
CA TYR A 534 -8.81 -13.89 16.13
C TYR A 534 -10.14 -14.66 16.06
N PHE A 535 -10.21 -15.76 15.32
CA PHE A 535 -11.42 -16.56 15.25
C PHE A 535 -11.75 -17.26 16.57
N GLU A 536 -10.75 -17.69 17.33
CA GLU A 536 -10.92 -18.23 18.68
C GLU A 536 -11.51 -17.16 19.62
N LEU A 537 -10.97 -15.93 19.61
CA LEU A 537 -11.54 -14.79 20.33
C LEU A 537 -13.00 -14.54 19.95
N MET A 538 -13.30 -14.46 18.65
CA MET A 538 -14.67 -14.22 18.17
C MET A 538 -15.63 -15.32 18.61
N GLY A 539 -15.18 -16.58 18.61
CA GLY A 539 -15.92 -17.72 19.13
C GLY A 539 -16.22 -17.59 20.62
N HIS A 540 -15.23 -17.22 21.43
CA HIS A 540 -15.41 -16.96 22.86
C HIS A 540 -16.31 -15.76 23.14
N LEU A 541 -16.33 -14.76 22.27
CA LEU A 541 -17.15 -13.56 22.43
C LEU A 541 -18.60 -13.72 21.95
N MET A 542 -18.90 -14.76 21.16
CA MET A 542 -20.21 -15.02 20.57
C MET A 542 -21.38 -15.07 21.60
N PRO A 543 -21.22 -15.62 22.82
CA PRO A 543 -22.26 -15.59 23.84
C PRO A 543 -22.64 -14.18 24.32
N TYR A 544 -21.73 -13.19 24.26
CA TYR A 544 -22.04 -11.81 24.62
C TYR A 544 -22.87 -11.13 23.52
N ILE A 545 -22.53 -11.43 22.27
CA ILE A 545 -23.16 -10.86 21.08
C ILE A 545 -24.59 -11.38 20.91
N THR A 546 -24.78 -12.69 21.08
CA THR A 546 -26.10 -13.34 21.04
C THR A 546 -27.01 -12.89 22.19
N LYS A 547 -26.47 -12.60 23.38
CA LYS A 547 -27.24 -12.02 24.50
C LYS A 547 -27.62 -10.55 24.29
N SER A 548 -26.86 -9.80 23.49
CA SER A 548 -27.14 -8.41 23.11
C SER A 548 -28.18 -8.28 21.99
N ALA A 549 -28.67 -9.39 21.41
CA ALA A 549 -29.49 -9.46 20.21
C ALA A 549 -30.94 -8.94 20.35
N ARG A 550 -31.11 -7.72 20.86
CA ARG A 550 -32.24 -6.84 20.51
C ARG A 550 -31.90 -5.79 19.46
N GLN A 551 -30.62 -5.63 19.08
CA GLN A 551 -30.20 -4.65 18.06
C GLN A 551 -29.85 -5.24 16.68
N PHE A 552 -29.79 -6.56 16.52
CA PHE A 552 -29.61 -7.18 15.18
C PHE A 552 -30.90 -7.25 14.35
N ASN A 553 -31.98 -6.56 14.73
CA ASN A 553 -33.13 -6.27 13.83
C ASN A 553 -32.80 -5.23 12.74
N SER A 554 -31.52 -5.00 12.46
CA SER A 554 -31.05 -4.32 11.25
C SER A 554 -31.20 -5.29 10.07
N PRO A 555 -31.46 -4.84 8.82
CA PRO A 555 -31.48 -5.69 7.62
C PRO A 555 -30.13 -6.40 7.30
N ASN A 556 -29.20 -6.41 8.25
CA ASN A 556 -27.86 -6.95 8.18
C ASN A 556 -27.70 -8.33 8.86
N GLU A 557 -28.78 -9.02 9.28
CA GLU A 557 -28.70 -10.47 9.60
C GLU A 557 -28.07 -11.26 8.45
N ASP A 558 -28.34 -10.84 7.21
CA ASP A 558 -27.67 -11.34 6.01
C ASP A 558 -26.15 -11.17 6.07
N THR A 559 -25.60 -10.15 6.73
CA THR A 559 -24.14 -9.91 6.77
C THR A 559 -23.40 -10.89 7.68
N VAL A 560 -24.02 -11.33 8.77
CA VAL A 560 -23.42 -12.32 9.69
C VAL A 560 -23.46 -13.70 9.05
N ILE A 561 -24.60 -14.05 8.45
CA ILE A 561 -24.76 -15.29 7.70
C ILE A 561 -23.88 -15.27 6.44
N VAL A 562 -23.78 -14.15 5.71
CA VAL A 562 -22.90 -13.97 4.55
C VAL A 562 -21.43 -14.03 4.94
N GLY A 563 -21.03 -13.45 6.07
CA GLY A 563 -19.66 -13.54 6.58
C GLY A 563 -19.27 -14.96 6.97
N LEU A 564 -20.16 -15.69 7.64
CA LEU A 564 -19.99 -17.12 7.93
C LEU A 564 -19.99 -17.97 6.65
N ILE A 565 -20.86 -17.68 5.68
CA ILE A 565 -20.89 -18.35 4.38
C ILE A 565 -19.63 -18.05 3.57
N GLN A 566 -19.12 -16.82 3.60
CA GLN A 566 -17.87 -16.43 2.93
C GLN A 566 -16.68 -17.16 3.56
N LEU A 567 -16.61 -17.20 4.89
CA LEU A 567 -15.61 -17.97 5.62
C LEU A 567 -15.66 -19.46 5.27
N MET A 568 -16.86 -20.06 5.26
CA MET A 568 -17.05 -21.45 4.84
C MET A 568 -16.68 -21.66 3.36
N THR A 569 -16.96 -20.69 2.49
CA THR A 569 -16.63 -20.74 1.06
C THR A 569 -15.12 -20.66 0.83
N ILE A 570 -14.39 -19.85 1.60
CA ILE A 570 -12.93 -19.74 1.58
C ILE A 570 -12.30 -21.05 2.05
N ILE A 571 -12.76 -21.59 3.18
CA ILE A 571 -12.31 -22.89 3.69
C ILE A 571 -12.53 -24.00 2.66
N ILE A 572 -13.66 -24.02 1.95
CA ILE A 572 -13.97 -25.00 0.89
C ILE A 572 -13.13 -24.75 -0.40
N ALA A 573 -12.73 -23.51 -0.67
CA ALA A 573 -11.93 -23.16 -1.85
C ALA A 573 -10.45 -23.52 -1.70
N GLU A 574 -9.87 -23.27 -0.52
CA GLU A 574 -8.48 -23.57 -0.17
C GLU A 574 -8.24 -25.07 0.10
N HIS A 575 -9.28 -25.81 0.45
CA HIS A 575 -9.25 -27.26 0.64
C HIS A 575 -10.10 -27.99 -0.43
N PRO A 576 -9.56 -28.20 -1.65
CA PRO A 576 -10.30 -28.76 -2.79
C PRO A 576 -10.83 -30.18 -2.55
N GLU A 577 -10.36 -30.86 -1.52
CA GLU A 577 -10.95 -32.10 -0.98
C GLU A 577 -12.41 -31.97 -0.54
N PHE A 578 -12.89 -30.78 -0.16
CA PHE A 578 -14.30 -30.53 0.14
C PHE A 578 -15.18 -30.34 -1.11
N LYS A 579 -14.58 -30.07 -2.28
CA LYS A 579 -15.30 -29.83 -3.55
C LYS A 579 -15.65 -31.11 -4.35
N ARG A 580 -15.17 -32.29 -3.94
CA ARG A 580 -15.46 -33.53 -4.67
C ARG A 580 -16.87 -34.02 -4.37
N LEU A 581 -17.77 -33.82 -5.33
CA LEU A 581 -19.03 -34.56 -5.42
C LEU A 581 -18.72 -36.07 -5.47
N PRO A 582 -19.44 -36.91 -4.70
CA PRO A 582 -19.31 -38.35 -4.81
C PRO A 582 -19.90 -38.76 -6.16
N ASN A 583 -19.04 -39.13 -7.11
CA ASN A 583 -19.51 -39.96 -8.21
C ASN A 583 -19.94 -41.30 -7.61
N ASP A 584 -21.15 -41.70 -7.99
CA ASP A 584 -21.83 -42.92 -7.62
C ASP A 584 -20.93 -44.15 -7.72
N GLU A 585 -20.50 -44.67 -6.58
CA GLU A 585 -20.32 -46.10 -6.33
C GLU A 585 -20.21 -46.33 -4.81
N TYR A 586 -21.34 -46.66 -4.20
CA TYR A 586 -21.44 -47.10 -2.80
C TYR A 586 -20.60 -48.36 -2.58
N GLY A 587 -19.78 -48.37 -1.52
CA GLY A 587 -19.16 -49.63 -1.10
C GLY A 587 -18.04 -49.58 -0.07
N SER A 588 -18.09 -48.73 0.97
CA SER A 588 -17.55 -49.07 2.30
C SER A 588 -17.79 -47.95 3.30
N VAL A 589 -18.13 -48.35 4.53
CA VAL A 589 -18.14 -47.48 5.71
C VAL A 589 -16.73 -46.95 5.91
N LEU A 590 -16.45 -45.79 5.33
CA LEU A 590 -15.17 -45.11 5.53
C LEU A 590 -15.22 -44.36 6.86
N PRO A 591 -14.16 -44.47 7.69
CA PRO A 591 -14.10 -43.74 8.95
C PRO A 591 -14.08 -42.22 8.70
N PRO A 592 -14.53 -41.42 9.67
CA PRO A 592 -14.58 -39.97 9.51
C PRO A 592 -13.18 -39.43 9.19
N LYS A 593 -13.08 -38.67 8.09
CA LYS A 593 -11.80 -38.24 7.48
C LYS A 593 -11.06 -37.15 8.26
N CYS A 594 -11.75 -36.46 9.17
CA CYS A 594 -11.10 -35.61 10.17
C CYS A 594 -10.54 -36.53 11.27
N LYS A 595 -9.21 -36.60 11.46
CA LYS A 595 -8.59 -37.55 12.40
C LYS A 595 -8.75 -37.15 13.86
N LEU A 596 -8.82 -35.86 14.14
CA LEU A 596 -8.93 -35.30 15.50
C LEU A 596 -10.36 -35.38 16.01
N GLU A 597 -10.55 -36.03 17.16
CA GLU A 597 -11.86 -36.19 17.79
C GLU A 597 -12.46 -34.85 18.21
N ALA A 598 -11.64 -33.95 18.75
CA ALA A 598 -12.07 -32.61 19.17
C ALA A 598 -12.74 -31.81 18.03
N SER A 599 -12.16 -31.84 16.83
CA SER A 599 -12.70 -31.12 15.66
C SER A 599 -14.01 -31.74 15.16
N ARG A 600 -14.15 -33.07 15.24
CA ARG A 600 -15.41 -33.75 14.90
C ARG A 600 -16.51 -33.42 15.90
N THR A 601 -16.18 -33.39 17.19
CA THR A 601 -17.11 -33.04 18.27
C THR A 601 -17.54 -31.57 18.15
N ALA A 602 -16.61 -30.65 17.95
CA ALA A 602 -16.92 -29.23 17.79
C ALA A 602 -17.80 -28.93 16.57
N ALA A 603 -17.54 -29.58 15.43
CA ALA A 603 -18.39 -29.43 14.23
C ALA A 603 -19.80 -30.01 14.44
N LEU A 604 -19.91 -31.15 15.14
CA LEU A 604 -21.19 -31.75 15.46
C LEU A 604 -21.97 -30.91 16.48
N ASP A 605 -21.30 -30.34 17.49
CA ASP A 605 -21.91 -29.46 18.48
C ASP A 605 -22.43 -28.17 17.86
N LEU A 606 -21.66 -27.57 16.94
CA LEU A 606 -22.11 -26.41 16.16
C LEU A 606 -23.35 -26.73 15.32
N LEU A 607 -23.35 -27.87 14.62
CA LEU A 607 -24.52 -28.30 13.85
C LEU A 607 -25.73 -28.58 14.74
N ASN A 608 -25.53 -29.19 15.91
CA ASN A 608 -26.62 -29.44 16.86
C ASN A 608 -27.19 -28.15 17.44
N GLU A 609 -26.35 -27.15 17.74
CA GLU A 609 -26.82 -25.83 18.17
C GLU A 609 -27.58 -25.09 17.08
N LEU A 610 -27.08 -25.12 15.83
CA LEU A 610 -27.76 -24.50 14.68
C LEU A 610 -29.13 -25.13 14.38
N VAL A 611 -29.34 -26.39 14.76
CA VAL A 611 -30.59 -27.12 14.49
C VAL A 611 -31.57 -27.07 15.67
N LYS A 612 -31.13 -26.70 16.88
CA LYS A 612 -31.99 -26.65 18.09
C LYS A 612 -33.24 -25.77 17.93
N ASP A 613 -33.12 -24.69 17.16
CA ASP A 613 -34.22 -23.74 16.93
C ASP A 613 -34.95 -23.95 15.59
N CYS A 614 -34.65 -25.03 14.87
CA CYS A 614 -35.18 -25.30 13.53
C CYS A 614 -35.79 -26.72 13.45
N PRO A 615 -36.97 -26.95 14.07
CA PRO A 615 -37.58 -28.29 14.19
C PRO A 615 -37.88 -28.95 12.84
N GLU A 616 -38.02 -28.15 11.78
CA GLU A 616 -38.23 -28.60 10.40
C GLU A 616 -37.03 -29.37 9.83
N ASN A 617 -35.81 -29.05 10.27
CA ASN A 617 -34.57 -29.73 9.86
C ASN A 617 -34.30 -31.03 10.64
N CYS A 618 -34.99 -31.26 11.76
CA CYS A 618 -34.88 -32.50 12.55
C CYS A 618 -35.86 -33.60 12.11
N ASN A 619 -36.90 -33.26 11.34
CA ASN A 619 -37.88 -34.24 10.89
C ASN A 619 -37.37 -34.99 9.64
N ARG A 620 -36.49 -35.97 9.85
CA ARG A 620 -36.37 -37.09 8.91
C ARG A 620 -37.59 -37.99 9.06
N GLU A 621 -38.62 -37.72 8.27
CA GLU A 621 -39.54 -38.79 7.90
C GLU A 621 -38.72 -39.89 7.19
N THR A 622 -38.75 -41.08 7.77
CA THR A 622 -38.24 -42.30 7.17
C THR A 622 -38.93 -42.56 5.84
N ASN A 623 -38.20 -42.41 4.74
CA ASN A 623 -38.43 -43.11 3.48
C ASN A 623 -37.08 -43.55 2.90
#